data_AF-A0AAV0T4V7-F1
#
_entry.id   AF-A0AAV0T4V7-F1
#
_cell.length_a   1.000
_cell.length_b   1.000
_cell.length_c   1.000
_cell.angle_alpha   90.00
_cell.angle_beta   90.00
_cell.angle_gamma   90.00
#
_symmetry.space_group_name_H-M   'P 1'
#
loop_
_entity.id
_entity.type
_entity.pdbx_description
1 polymer ?
#
loop_
_entity_poly.entity_id
_entity_poly.type
_entity_poly.pdbx_seq_one_letter_code
_entity_poly.pdbx_strand_id
1 'polypeptide(L)'
;MKTKGFSMDETFSKDHANEERMDVAPPKLESLLAEFDEYSLKLPVYKFRELGLEKGQMDVQTFVTWLDIITRTVKKVPAWTYDRAVDILIEAGLTVEAVKVLLKLKGHEKFSGQAILMYRYFAENVPTDSDAMVQVWRELKLNPHHVFESLLLNDPEALIAFPGSSIHWLKYTERLRKDNADIQMTIKDTAMALYNKEYDRTIIDGFIKEVEKVNDLKLLAQRLRQEFEYIISARFFNIEY
;
A
#
# COMPACT_ATOMS: atom_id res chain seq x y z
N MET A 1 -14.20 -38.93 -16.67
CA MET A 1 -14.81 -37.59 -16.52
C MET A 1 -13.78 -36.56 -16.92
N LYS A 2 -14.06 -35.74 -17.93
CA LYS A 2 -13.15 -34.71 -18.46
C LYS A 2 -13.23 -33.47 -17.59
N THR A 3 -12.11 -33.02 -17.03
CA THR A 3 -11.99 -31.74 -16.34
C THR A 3 -11.97 -30.61 -17.36
N LYS A 4 -12.94 -29.69 -17.24
CA LYS A 4 -12.96 -28.43 -17.98
C LYS A 4 -11.90 -27.51 -17.39
N GLY A 5 -10.94 -27.09 -18.21
CA GLY A 5 -10.03 -26.00 -17.88
C GLY A 5 -10.79 -24.68 -17.82
N PHE A 6 -10.55 -23.91 -16.76
CA PHE A 6 -10.98 -22.52 -16.70
C PHE A 6 -10.00 -21.69 -17.53
N SER A 7 -10.53 -21.13 -18.61
CA SER A 7 -9.89 -20.13 -19.46
C SER A 7 -9.86 -18.79 -18.71
N MET A 8 -8.71 -18.13 -18.70
CA MET A 8 -8.57 -16.73 -18.31
C MET A 8 -9.48 -15.88 -19.19
N ASP A 9 -10.38 -15.11 -18.58
CA ASP A 9 -11.03 -13.99 -19.25
C ASP A 9 -10.06 -12.80 -19.26
N GLU A 10 -9.53 -12.54 -20.45
CA GLU A 10 -8.82 -11.33 -20.85
C GLU A 10 -9.81 -10.16 -20.88
N THR A 11 -10.00 -9.46 -19.75
CA THR A 11 -10.60 -8.12 -19.76
C THR A 11 -9.78 -7.13 -18.93
N PHE A 12 -8.48 -7.09 -19.22
CA PHE A 12 -7.59 -5.95 -18.96
C PHE A 12 -6.63 -5.83 -20.14
N SER A 13 -7.18 -5.59 -21.33
CA SER A 13 -6.38 -5.26 -22.51
C SER A 13 -7.10 -4.21 -23.34
N LYS A 14 -6.33 -3.16 -23.66
CA LYS A 14 -6.64 -2.00 -24.51
C LYS A 14 -7.26 -0.79 -23.83
N ASP A 15 -6.45 -0.13 -23.02
CA ASP A 15 -6.32 1.34 -23.03
C ASP A 15 -4.84 1.72 -23.23
N HIS A 16 -4.24 1.26 -24.33
CA HIS A 16 -2.92 1.71 -24.82
C HIS A 16 -3.09 2.94 -25.71
N ALA A 17 -3.64 4.03 -25.15
CA ALA A 17 -3.79 5.29 -25.87
C ALA A 17 -3.42 6.46 -24.96
N ASN A 18 -2.18 6.46 -24.45
CA ASN A 18 -1.46 7.68 -24.02
C ASN A 18 0.03 7.44 -23.62
N GLU A 19 0.67 6.35 -24.03
CA GLU A 19 2.10 6.11 -23.74
C GLU A 19 3.05 6.98 -24.61
N GLU A 20 2.54 7.70 -25.62
CA GLU A 20 3.35 8.41 -26.63
C GLU A 20 3.86 9.82 -26.25
N ARG A 21 3.89 10.21 -24.96
CA ARG A 21 4.38 11.55 -24.56
C ARG A 21 5.37 11.61 -23.39
N MET A 22 6.01 10.50 -23.03
CA MET A 22 6.94 10.48 -21.88
C MET A 22 8.42 10.78 -22.21
N ASP A 23 8.76 11.17 -23.45
CA ASP A 23 10.12 11.52 -23.89
C ASP A 23 10.53 12.99 -23.66
N VAL A 24 10.07 13.60 -22.56
CA VAL A 24 10.55 14.94 -22.18
C VAL A 24 11.71 14.79 -21.20
N ALA A 25 12.91 15.15 -21.65
CA ALA A 25 14.10 15.20 -20.81
C ALA A 25 13.84 16.12 -19.60
N PRO A 26 14.01 15.64 -18.35
CA PRO A 26 13.79 16.46 -17.18
C PRO A 26 14.79 17.64 -17.17
N PRO A 27 14.40 18.81 -16.62
CA PRO A 27 15.28 19.97 -16.54
C PRO A 27 16.60 19.61 -15.83
N LYS A 28 17.70 20.23 -16.26
CA LYS A 28 19.04 20.01 -15.70
C LYS A 28 19.10 20.46 -14.22
N LEU A 29 18.87 19.51 -13.33
CA LEU A 29 18.85 19.66 -11.86
C LEU A 29 20.25 19.80 -11.23
N GLU A 30 21.32 19.66 -12.02
CA GLU A 30 22.71 19.61 -11.55
C GLU A 30 23.19 20.94 -10.96
N SER A 31 22.64 22.08 -11.40
CA SER A 31 22.94 23.40 -10.81
C SER A 31 22.21 23.66 -9.49
N LEU A 32 21.12 22.94 -9.21
CA LEU A 32 20.30 23.12 -7.99
C LEU A 32 20.81 22.31 -6.80
N LEU A 33 21.59 21.25 -7.06
CA LEU A 33 22.06 20.31 -6.04
C LEU A 33 23.41 20.71 -5.42
N ALA A 34 24.04 21.79 -5.87
CA ALA A 34 25.38 22.21 -5.44
C ALA A 34 25.40 23.13 -4.21
N GLU A 35 24.26 23.66 -3.75
CA GLU A 35 24.21 24.71 -2.72
C GLU A 35 23.63 24.30 -1.35
N PHE A 36 23.27 23.03 -1.11
CA PHE A 36 22.30 22.74 -0.04
C PHE A 36 22.55 21.48 0.80
N ASP A 37 23.39 21.60 1.84
CA ASP A 37 23.56 20.55 2.86
C ASP A 37 22.51 20.60 3.99
N GLU A 38 22.00 21.79 4.37
CA GLU A 38 20.95 21.94 5.42
C GLU A 38 19.52 22.02 4.83
N TYR A 39 19.38 22.27 3.53
CA TYR A 39 18.09 22.41 2.83
C TYR A 39 17.62 21.15 2.10
N SER A 40 18.43 20.09 2.07
CA SER A 40 18.07 18.81 1.45
C SER A 40 16.74 18.27 2.00
N LEU A 41 16.41 18.57 3.27
CA LEU A 41 15.17 18.16 3.93
C LEU A 41 13.95 18.99 3.55
N LYS A 42 14.15 20.28 3.22
CA LYS A 42 13.08 21.19 2.81
C LYS A 42 12.81 21.13 1.31
N LEU A 43 13.75 20.60 0.54
CA LEU A 43 13.65 20.53 -0.92
C LEU A 43 12.40 19.77 -1.40
N PRO A 44 12.03 18.60 -0.84
CA PRO A 44 10.77 17.93 -1.21
C PRO A 44 9.54 18.81 -0.99
N VAL A 45 9.44 19.50 0.15
CA VAL A 45 8.31 20.39 0.48
C VAL A 45 8.26 21.59 -0.48
N TYR A 46 9.40 22.23 -0.73
CA TYR A 46 9.48 23.38 -1.61
C TYR A 46 9.07 23.01 -3.04
N LYS A 47 9.64 21.92 -3.57
CA LYS A 47 9.34 21.45 -4.92
C LYS A 47 7.91 20.94 -5.06
N PHE A 48 7.35 20.35 -4.01
CA PHE A 48 5.94 19.99 -3.97
C PHE A 48 5.03 21.20 -4.24
N ARG A 49 5.29 22.32 -3.55
CA ARG A 49 4.53 23.57 -3.71
C ARG A 49 4.81 24.27 -5.04
N GLU A 50 6.07 24.34 -5.45
CA GLU A 50 6.48 24.96 -6.72
C GLU A 50 5.81 24.28 -7.93
N LEU A 51 5.69 22.95 -7.88
CA LEU A 51 5.02 22.16 -8.90
C LEU A 51 3.48 22.24 -8.83
N GLY A 52 2.94 22.98 -7.84
CA GLY A 52 1.49 23.14 -7.68
C GLY A 52 0.76 21.88 -7.20
N LEU A 53 1.48 20.87 -6.68
CA LEU A 53 0.88 19.60 -6.26
C LEU A 53 -0.05 19.74 -5.05
N GLU A 54 0.00 20.86 -4.32
CA GLU A 54 -0.89 21.16 -3.19
C GLU A 54 -2.35 21.44 -3.59
N LYS A 55 -2.65 21.62 -4.88
CA LYS A 55 -3.96 22.05 -5.36
C LYS A 55 -4.47 21.19 -6.51
N GLY A 56 -5.68 20.64 -6.33
CA GLY A 56 -6.43 19.99 -7.41
C GLY A 56 -6.03 18.54 -7.67
N GLN A 57 -6.38 18.06 -8.86
CA GLN A 57 -6.10 16.68 -9.28
C GLN A 57 -4.61 16.50 -9.53
N MET A 58 -4.04 15.46 -8.93
CA MET A 58 -2.62 15.15 -9.08
C MET A 58 -2.31 14.62 -10.48
N ASP A 59 -1.65 15.44 -11.29
CA ASP A 59 -1.12 15.05 -12.58
C ASP A 59 0.05 14.07 -12.41
N VAL A 60 0.03 12.98 -13.19
CA VAL A 60 1.02 11.89 -13.09
C VAL A 60 2.41 12.40 -13.42
N GLN A 61 2.56 13.24 -14.45
CA GLN A 61 3.87 13.74 -14.88
C GLN A 61 4.49 14.68 -13.83
N THR A 62 3.66 15.53 -13.25
CA THR A 62 4.05 16.45 -12.17
C THR A 62 4.46 15.67 -10.92
N PHE A 63 3.69 14.64 -10.55
CA PHE A 63 4.03 13.77 -9.42
C PHE A 63 5.33 12.98 -9.67
N VAL A 64 5.52 12.42 -10.86
CA VAL A 64 6.76 11.72 -11.24
C VAL A 64 7.96 12.66 -11.17
N THR A 65 7.81 13.91 -11.59
CA THR A 65 8.88 14.92 -11.49
C THR A 65 9.27 15.15 -10.04
N TRP A 66 8.28 15.28 -9.16
CA TRP A 66 8.52 15.43 -7.72
C TRP A 66 9.14 14.17 -7.09
N LEU A 67 8.68 12.98 -7.48
CA LEU A 67 9.23 11.70 -7.02
C LEU A 67 10.68 11.49 -7.45
N ASP A 68 11.05 11.90 -8.67
CA ASP A 68 12.44 11.86 -9.16
C ASP A 68 13.34 12.80 -8.35
N ILE A 69 12.84 13.97 -7.96
CA ILE A 69 13.53 14.91 -7.05
C ILE A 69 13.75 14.27 -5.68
N ILE A 70 12.70 13.67 -5.08
CA ILE A 70 12.81 12.94 -3.81
C ILE A 70 13.87 11.85 -3.93
N THR A 71 13.77 11.00 -4.96
CA THR A 71 14.67 9.85 -5.17
C THR A 71 16.14 10.28 -5.31
N ARG A 72 16.41 11.36 -6.06
CA ARG A 72 17.77 11.91 -6.20
C ARG A 72 18.29 12.51 -4.89
N THR A 73 17.39 13.06 -4.07
CA THR A 73 17.72 13.58 -2.74
C THR A 73 18.02 12.42 -1.77
N VAL A 74 17.21 11.35 -1.80
CA VAL A 74 17.41 10.12 -0.99
C VAL A 74 18.74 9.42 -1.31
N LYS A 75 19.24 9.48 -2.55
CA LYS A 75 20.59 8.94 -2.84
C LYS A 75 21.71 9.58 -2.00
N LYS A 76 21.44 10.74 -1.38
CA LYS A 76 22.35 11.46 -0.49
C LYS A 76 21.85 11.56 0.96
N VAL A 77 20.64 11.08 1.28
CA VAL A 77 19.93 11.33 2.55
C VAL A 77 19.23 10.02 3.01
N PRO A 78 19.05 9.75 4.32
CA PRO A 78 18.59 8.43 4.77
C PRO A 78 17.13 8.10 4.38
N ALA A 79 16.76 6.82 4.52
CA ALA A 79 15.51 6.22 4.07
C ALA A 79 14.23 6.95 4.52
N TRP A 80 14.26 7.66 5.65
CA TRP A 80 13.14 8.44 6.20
C TRP A 80 12.68 9.60 5.30
N THR A 81 13.42 9.92 4.24
CA THR A 81 12.98 10.93 3.25
C THR A 81 11.65 10.54 2.59
N TYR A 82 11.37 9.24 2.44
CA TYR A 82 10.06 8.77 1.97
C TYR A 82 8.95 8.99 3.00
N ASP A 83 9.24 8.81 4.29
CA ASP A 83 8.29 9.11 5.37
C ASP A 83 7.87 10.58 5.29
N ARG A 84 8.85 11.48 5.16
CA ARG A 84 8.54 12.91 5.04
C ARG A 84 7.77 13.25 3.77
N ALA A 85 8.05 12.58 2.65
CA ALA A 85 7.29 12.77 1.42
C ALA A 85 5.82 12.33 1.59
N VAL A 86 5.59 11.21 2.27
CA VAL A 86 4.25 10.72 2.60
C VAL A 86 3.55 11.67 3.57
N ASP A 87 4.23 12.17 4.60
CA ASP A 87 3.67 13.16 5.53
C ASP A 87 3.16 14.40 4.79
N ILE A 88 3.93 14.94 3.85
CA ILE A 88 3.54 16.12 3.06
C ILE A 88 2.21 15.87 2.33
N LEU A 89 2.05 14.67 1.76
CA LEU A 89 0.84 14.32 1.01
C LEU A 89 -0.36 14.09 1.94
N ILE A 90 -0.14 13.47 3.11
CA ILE A 90 -1.17 13.28 4.13
C ILE A 90 -1.61 14.63 4.71
N GLU A 91 -0.66 15.49 5.10
CA GLU A 91 -0.88 16.86 5.60
C GLU A 91 -1.64 17.72 4.58
N ALA A 92 -1.39 17.52 3.28
CA ALA A 92 -2.10 18.20 2.20
C ALA A 92 -3.48 17.61 1.88
N GLY A 93 -3.88 16.49 2.50
CA GLY A 93 -5.15 15.83 2.22
C GLY A 93 -5.22 15.13 0.86
N LEU A 94 -4.07 14.77 0.28
CA LEU A 94 -3.95 14.20 -1.07
C LEU A 94 -3.68 12.69 -1.08
N THR A 95 -3.93 12.00 0.04
CA THR A 95 -3.70 10.57 0.16
C THR A 95 -4.36 9.78 -0.97
N VAL A 96 -5.62 10.10 -1.29
CA VAL A 96 -6.40 9.35 -2.29
C VAL A 96 -5.79 9.49 -3.69
N GLU A 97 -5.51 10.72 -4.11
CA GLU A 97 -4.92 11.05 -5.40
C GLU A 97 -3.50 10.48 -5.52
N ALA A 98 -2.68 10.63 -4.48
CA ALA A 98 -1.30 10.14 -4.46
C ALA A 98 -1.26 8.62 -4.60
N VAL A 99 -2.08 7.88 -3.84
CA VAL A 99 -2.13 6.42 -3.93
C VAL A 99 -2.60 5.96 -5.32
N LYS A 100 -3.58 6.64 -5.93
CA LYS A 100 -4.00 6.33 -7.31
C LYS A 100 -2.86 6.49 -8.30
N VAL A 101 -2.07 7.55 -8.20
CA VAL A 101 -0.90 7.76 -9.07
C VAL A 101 0.17 6.71 -8.80
N LEU A 102 0.48 6.41 -7.54
CA LEU A 102 1.46 5.40 -7.17
C LEU A 102 1.09 4.01 -7.70
N LEU A 103 -0.18 3.62 -7.60
CA LEU A 103 -0.67 2.34 -8.14
C LEU A 103 -0.48 2.23 -9.66
N LYS A 104 -0.65 3.34 -10.41
CA LYS A 104 -0.35 3.38 -11.86
C LYS A 104 1.14 3.22 -12.14
N LEU A 105 2.00 3.78 -11.28
CA LEU A 105 3.46 3.72 -11.44
C LEU A 105 4.07 2.37 -11.08
N LYS A 106 3.32 1.43 -10.47
CA LYS A 106 3.84 0.09 -10.13
C LYS A 106 4.27 -0.71 -11.36
N GLY A 107 3.69 -0.47 -12.53
CA GLY A 107 4.10 -1.07 -13.80
C GLY A 107 5.22 -0.32 -14.54
N HIS A 108 5.63 0.85 -14.06
CA HIS A 108 6.58 1.71 -14.77
C HIS A 108 8.03 1.27 -14.53
N GLU A 109 8.79 0.99 -15.59
CA GLU A 109 10.16 0.44 -15.52
C GLU A 109 11.09 1.24 -14.58
N LYS A 110 11.09 2.57 -14.71
CA LYS A 110 11.95 3.45 -13.90
C LYS A 110 11.50 3.66 -12.44
N PHE A 111 10.20 3.63 -12.15
CA PHE A 111 9.63 4.13 -10.88
C PHE A 111 8.90 3.07 -10.06
N SER A 112 8.76 1.85 -10.56
CA SER A 112 8.01 0.77 -9.91
C SER A 112 8.44 0.55 -8.46
N GLY A 113 9.75 0.43 -8.22
CA GLY A 113 10.28 0.19 -6.87
C GLY A 113 9.94 1.30 -5.88
N GLN A 114 10.14 2.57 -6.27
CA GLN A 114 9.82 3.73 -5.44
C GLN A 114 8.32 3.89 -5.23
N ALA A 115 7.53 3.59 -6.25
CA ALA A 115 6.08 3.63 -6.17
C ALA A 115 5.54 2.59 -5.18
N ILE A 116 6.08 1.36 -5.22
CA ILE A 116 5.75 0.29 -4.25
C ILE A 116 6.13 0.72 -2.83
N LEU A 117 7.34 1.25 -2.63
CA LEU A 117 7.80 1.70 -1.32
C LEU A 117 6.92 2.81 -0.75
N MET A 118 6.69 3.88 -1.51
CA MET A 118 5.81 4.98 -1.07
C MET A 118 4.39 4.52 -0.81
N TYR A 119 3.85 3.61 -1.64
CA TYR A 119 2.52 3.05 -1.43
C TYR A 119 2.42 2.29 -0.10
N ARG A 120 3.44 1.50 0.25
CA ARG A 120 3.53 0.84 1.56
C ARG A 120 3.62 1.85 2.70
N TYR A 121 4.45 2.89 2.56
CA TYR A 121 4.55 3.94 3.57
C TYR A 121 3.23 4.69 3.77
N PHE A 122 2.45 4.93 2.71
CA PHE A 122 1.10 5.46 2.84
C PHE A 122 0.21 4.54 3.66
N ALA A 123 0.18 3.25 3.32
CA ALA A 123 -0.63 2.29 4.06
C ALA A 123 -0.22 2.18 5.53
N GLU A 124 1.05 2.42 5.85
CA GLU A 124 1.52 2.40 7.23
C GLU A 124 1.18 3.68 8.01
N ASN A 125 1.38 4.84 7.39
CA ASN A 125 1.35 6.12 8.12
C ASN A 125 0.00 6.85 8.04
N VAL A 126 -0.89 6.46 7.13
CA VAL A 126 -2.26 6.99 7.15
C VAL A 126 -2.93 6.55 8.46
N PRO A 127 -3.52 7.48 9.24
CA PRO A 127 -4.19 7.15 10.49
C PRO A 127 -5.22 6.02 10.29
N THR A 128 -5.22 5.02 11.18
CA THR A 128 -6.06 3.82 11.02
C THR A 128 -7.55 4.07 11.23
N ASP A 129 -7.91 5.21 11.83
CA ASP A 129 -9.27 5.73 11.89
C ASP A 129 -9.72 6.42 10.58
N SER A 130 -8.78 6.82 9.71
CA SER A 130 -9.07 7.31 8.37
C SER A 130 -9.48 6.18 7.43
N ASP A 131 -10.44 6.47 6.54
CA ASP A 131 -10.90 5.55 5.50
C ASP A 131 -10.23 5.81 4.14
N ALA A 132 -9.22 6.69 4.06
CA ALA A 132 -8.60 7.08 2.79
C ALA A 132 -8.06 5.89 1.97
N MET A 133 -7.33 4.96 2.61
CA MET A 133 -6.80 3.76 1.94
C MET A 133 -7.94 2.85 1.46
N VAL A 134 -8.93 2.61 2.33
CA VAL A 134 -10.13 1.80 2.01
C VAL A 134 -10.89 2.41 0.83
N GLN A 135 -11.07 3.73 0.82
CA GLN A 135 -11.75 4.45 -0.25
C GLN A 135 -11.04 4.27 -1.59
N VAL A 136 -9.71 4.44 -1.63
CA VAL A 136 -8.95 4.27 -2.88
C VAL A 136 -9.13 2.88 -3.44
N TRP A 137 -9.01 1.84 -2.63
CA TRP A 137 -9.12 0.46 -3.08
C TRP A 137 -10.54 0.12 -3.56
N ARG A 138 -11.58 0.67 -2.92
CA ARG A 138 -12.98 0.53 -3.37
C ARG A 138 -13.22 1.24 -4.71
N GLU A 139 -12.75 2.48 -4.87
CA GLU A 139 -12.93 3.24 -6.10
C GLU A 139 -12.25 2.57 -7.29
N LEU A 140 -11.07 1.99 -7.07
CA LEU A 140 -10.32 1.24 -8.07
C LEU A 140 -10.78 -0.22 -8.19
N LYS A 141 -11.78 -0.65 -7.41
CA LYS A 141 -12.33 -2.02 -7.39
C LYS A 141 -11.23 -3.09 -7.26
N LEU A 142 -10.23 -2.85 -6.42
CA LEU A 142 -9.10 -3.76 -6.28
C LEU A 142 -9.51 -5.04 -5.57
N ASN A 143 -9.02 -6.19 -6.05
CA ASN A 143 -9.20 -7.44 -5.32
C ASN A 143 -8.40 -7.39 -3.99
N PRO A 144 -8.98 -7.79 -2.84
CA PRO A 144 -8.26 -7.86 -1.56
C PRO A 144 -6.92 -8.61 -1.63
N HIS A 145 -6.82 -9.69 -2.41
CA HIS A 145 -5.55 -10.42 -2.60
C HIS A 145 -4.51 -9.55 -3.31
N HIS A 146 -4.90 -8.84 -4.37
CA HIS A 146 -3.99 -7.93 -5.06
C HIS A 146 -3.52 -6.78 -4.16
N VAL A 147 -4.39 -6.27 -3.27
CA VAL A 147 -4.02 -5.26 -2.28
C VAL A 147 -3.02 -5.84 -1.27
N PHE A 148 -3.26 -7.07 -0.80
CA PHE A 148 -2.39 -7.79 0.14
C PHE A 148 -0.96 -7.93 -0.41
N GLU A 149 -0.84 -8.46 -1.64
CA GLU A 149 0.43 -8.61 -2.35
C GLU A 149 1.08 -7.25 -2.63
N SER A 150 0.27 -6.27 -3.02
CA SER A 150 0.72 -4.92 -3.34
C SER A 150 1.36 -4.19 -2.15
N LEU A 151 0.96 -4.55 -0.94
CA LEU A 151 1.46 -4.03 0.32
C LEU A 151 2.60 -4.91 0.88
N LEU A 152 2.96 -5.99 0.18
CA LEU A 152 3.97 -6.97 0.61
C LEU A 152 3.65 -7.58 1.98
N LEU A 153 2.37 -7.80 2.28
CA LEU A 153 1.92 -8.37 3.56
C LEU A 153 2.22 -9.87 3.69
N ASN A 154 2.69 -10.49 2.60
CA ASN A 154 3.22 -11.85 2.59
C ASN A 154 4.62 -11.96 3.20
N ASP A 155 5.31 -10.83 3.41
CA ASP A 155 6.58 -10.76 4.11
C ASP A 155 6.36 -11.15 5.60
N PRO A 156 7.09 -12.15 6.13
CA PRO A 156 7.01 -12.55 7.54
C PRO A 156 7.19 -11.37 8.52
N GLU A 157 7.94 -10.35 8.16
CA GLU A 157 8.17 -9.23 9.08
C GLU A 157 7.04 -8.18 9.02
N ALA A 158 6.16 -8.24 8.01
CA ALA A 158 5.17 -7.20 7.74
C ALA A 158 4.16 -7.01 8.88
N LEU A 159 3.68 -8.09 9.50
CA LEU A 159 2.71 -7.98 10.60
C LEU A 159 3.27 -7.24 11.82
N ILE A 160 4.58 -7.37 12.07
CA ILE A 160 5.24 -6.82 13.24
C ILE A 160 5.74 -5.42 12.95
N ALA A 161 6.43 -5.25 11.82
CA ALA A 161 7.09 -4.00 11.48
C ALA A 161 6.12 -2.97 10.86
N PHE A 162 5.03 -3.43 10.25
CA PHE A 162 4.08 -2.58 9.50
C PHE A 162 2.61 -2.96 9.80
N PRO A 163 2.19 -2.88 11.08
CA PRO A 163 0.84 -3.24 11.48
C PRO A 163 -0.23 -2.33 10.86
N GLY A 164 0.09 -1.06 10.58
CA GLY A 164 -0.86 -0.10 9.99
C GLY A 164 -1.35 -0.57 8.61
N SER A 165 -0.43 -1.03 7.77
CA SER A 165 -0.72 -1.55 6.43
C SER A 165 -1.69 -2.74 6.49
N SER A 166 -1.44 -3.67 7.42
CA SER A 166 -2.28 -4.85 7.66
C SER A 166 -3.66 -4.46 8.20
N ILE A 167 -3.73 -3.49 9.09
CA ILE A 167 -4.98 -2.98 9.66
C ILE A 167 -5.86 -2.34 8.58
N HIS A 168 -5.30 -1.50 7.71
CA HIS A 168 -6.06 -0.91 6.61
C HIS A 168 -6.60 -1.98 5.67
N TRP A 169 -5.78 -2.96 5.31
CA TRP A 169 -6.21 -4.09 4.51
C TRP A 169 -7.34 -4.90 5.18
N LEU A 170 -7.26 -5.12 6.49
CA LEU A 170 -8.33 -5.73 7.27
C LEU A 170 -9.63 -4.90 7.23
N LYS A 171 -9.56 -3.57 7.40
CA LYS A 171 -10.72 -2.67 7.24
C LYS A 171 -11.36 -2.84 5.87
N TYR A 172 -10.55 -2.92 4.82
CA TYR A 172 -11.03 -3.09 3.45
C TYR A 172 -11.76 -4.41 3.26
N THR A 173 -11.16 -5.53 3.69
CA THR A 173 -11.79 -6.85 3.56
C THR A 173 -13.08 -6.96 4.38
N GLU A 174 -13.12 -6.38 5.57
CA GLU A 174 -14.32 -6.32 6.43
C GLU A 174 -15.43 -5.50 5.76
N ARG A 175 -15.08 -4.36 5.16
CA ARG A 175 -16.05 -3.51 4.48
C ARG A 175 -16.67 -4.21 3.29
N LEU A 176 -15.86 -4.87 2.46
CA LEU A 176 -16.36 -5.65 1.34
C LEU A 176 -17.28 -6.79 1.80
N ARG A 177 -16.95 -7.45 2.92
CA ARG A 177 -17.82 -8.47 3.52
C ARG A 177 -19.17 -7.92 3.96
N LYS A 178 -19.18 -6.75 4.62
CA LYS A 178 -20.43 -6.08 5.05
C LYS A 178 -21.28 -5.62 3.87
N ASP A 179 -20.63 -5.19 2.79
CA ASP A 179 -21.30 -4.72 1.57
C ASP A 179 -21.80 -5.88 0.67
N ASN A 180 -21.56 -7.15 1.04
CA ASN A 180 -21.84 -8.36 0.23
C ASN A 180 -21.26 -8.27 -1.19
N ALA A 181 -20.03 -7.78 -1.32
CA ALA A 181 -19.36 -7.65 -2.60
C ALA A 181 -18.88 -9.02 -3.13
N ASP A 182 -18.96 -9.23 -4.45
CA ASP A 182 -18.56 -10.49 -5.12
C ASP A 182 -17.07 -10.87 -4.91
N ILE A 183 -16.24 -9.93 -4.45
CA ILE A 183 -14.77 -10.06 -4.34
C ILE A 183 -14.30 -10.23 -2.87
N GLN A 184 -15.19 -10.66 -1.97
CA GLN A 184 -14.90 -10.75 -0.54
C GLN A 184 -14.03 -11.96 -0.16
N MET A 185 -13.11 -11.76 0.80
CA MET A 185 -12.38 -12.84 1.47
C MET A 185 -13.14 -13.29 2.72
N THR A 186 -13.21 -14.59 3.00
CA THR A 186 -13.76 -15.08 4.27
C THR A 186 -12.79 -14.78 5.42
N ILE A 187 -13.27 -14.87 6.67
CA ILE A 187 -12.40 -14.68 7.84
C ILE A 187 -11.29 -15.74 7.87
N LYS A 188 -11.62 -16.98 7.48
CA LYS A 188 -10.66 -18.07 7.32
C LYS A 188 -9.59 -17.71 6.28
N ASP A 189 -9.99 -17.24 5.10
CA ASP A 189 -9.04 -16.84 4.04
C ASP A 189 -8.16 -15.67 4.49
N THR A 190 -8.74 -14.70 5.20
CA THR A 190 -8.01 -13.57 5.78
C THR A 190 -6.98 -14.04 6.81
N ALA A 191 -7.35 -14.94 7.71
CA ALA A 191 -6.43 -15.51 8.70
C ALA A 191 -5.32 -16.32 8.03
N MET A 192 -5.65 -17.13 7.01
CA MET A 192 -4.67 -17.90 6.24
C MET A 192 -3.69 -17.00 5.47
N ALA A 193 -4.17 -15.90 4.88
CA ALA A 193 -3.31 -14.95 4.19
C ALA A 193 -2.32 -14.26 5.14
N LEU A 194 -2.79 -13.87 6.34
CA LEU A 194 -1.94 -13.23 7.34
C LEU A 194 -1.06 -14.22 8.10
N TYR A 195 -1.43 -15.51 8.18
CA TYR A 195 -0.67 -16.48 8.94
C TYR A 195 0.64 -16.84 8.22
N ASN A 196 1.75 -16.70 8.93
CA ASN A 196 3.02 -17.30 8.54
C ASN A 196 3.36 -18.44 9.50
N LYS A 197 3.87 -19.54 8.94
CA LYS A 197 4.31 -20.72 9.71
C LYS A 197 5.42 -20.40 10.72
N GLU A 198 6.13 -19.30 10.56
CA GLU A 198 7.20 -18.85 11.43
C GLU A 198 6.67 -17.98 12.59
N TYR A 199 5.40 -17.56 12.54
CA TYR A 199 4.80 -16.81 13.63
C TYR A 199 4.51 -17.73 14.80
N ASP A 200 5.06 -17.33 15.94
CA ASP A 200 4.63 -17.84 17.22
C ASP A 200 3.33 -17.16 17.68
N ARG A 201 2.79 -17.66 18.79
CA ARG A 201 1.57 -17.12 19.39
C ARG A 201 1.75 -15.67 19.85
N THR A 202 2.95 -15.28 20.27
CA THR A 202 3.24 -13.94 20.77
C THR A 202 3.16 -12.88 19.67
N ILE A 203 3.65 -13.19 18.48
CA ILE A 203 3.54 -12.32 17.29
C ILE A 203 2.07 -12.12 16.93
N ILE A 204 1.30 -13.22 16.84
CA ILE A 204 -0.12 -13.18 16.50
C ILE A 204 -0.91 -12.40 17.57
N ASP A 205 -0.67 -12.66 18.85
CA ASP A 205 -1.31 -11.95 19.95
C ASP A 205 -0.97 -10.46 19.95
N GLY A 206 0.28 -10.11 19.64
CA GLY A 206 0.72 -8.72 19.48
C GLY A 206 -0.05 -8.02 18.35
N PHE A 207 -0.11 -8.65 17.18
CA PHE A 207 -0.86 -8.12 16.04
C PHE A 207 -2.36 -7.98 16.35
N ILE A 208 -3.01 -9.00 16.93
CA ILE A 208 -4.43 -8.93 17.29
C ILE A 208 -4.69 -7.77 18.26
N LYS A 209 -3.80 -7.51 19.22
CA LYS A 209 -3.92 -6.36 20.13
C LYS A 209 -3.89 -5.03 19.38
N GLU A 210 -3.06 -4.89 18.34
CA GLU A 210 -3.05 -3.69 17.48
C GLU A 210 -4.38 -3.55 16.73
N VAL A 211 -4.92 -4.64 16.18
CA VAL A 211 -6.24 -4.64 15.50
C VAL A 211 -7.37 -4.27 16.48
N GLU A 212 -7.34 -4.76 17.72
CA GLU A 212 -8.33 -4.47 18.77
C GLU A 212 -8.37 -2.99 19.18
N LYS A 213 -7.30 -2.22 18.96
CA LYS A 213 -7.29 -0.77 19.19
C LYS A 213 -8.20 -0.03 18.21
N VAL A 214 -8.46 -0.59 17.04
CA VAL A 214 -9.38 -0.02 16.06
C VAL A 214 -10.80 -0.48 16.36
N ASN A 215 -11.65 0.47 16.81
CA ASN A 215 -13.00 0.17 17.29
C ASN A 215 -13.83 -0.68 16.30
N ASP A 216 -13.78 -0.34 15.01
CA ASP A 216 -14.55 -1.00 13.96
C ASP A 216 -14.09 -2.43 13.67
N LEU A 217 -12.90 -2.82 14.12
CA LEU A 217 -12.29 -4.13 13.90
C LEU A 217 -12.31 -5.03 15.13
N LYS A 218 -12.78 -4.58 16.30
CA LYS A 218 -12.77 -5.38 17.54
C LYS A 218 -13.39 -6.76 17.38
N LEU A 219 -14.57 -6.84 16.76
CA LEU A 219 -15.24 -8.12 16.52
C LEU A 219 -14.47 -8.99 15.51
N LEU A 220 -13.90 -8.38 14.47
CA LEU A 220 -13.07 -9.10 13.51
C LEU A 220 -11.81 -9.66 14.19
N ALA A 221 -11.16 -8.89 15.05
CA ALA A 221 -9.97 -9.30 15.78
C ALA A 221 -10.24 -10.55 16.64
N GLN A 222 -11.38 -10.60 17.33
CA GLN A 222 -11.79 -11.78 18.10
C GLN A 222 -12.00 -13.02 17.23
N ARG A 223 -12.59 -12.85 16.03
CA ARG A 223 -12.79 -13.95 15.09
C ARG A 223 -11.49 -14.41 14.45
N LEU A 224 -10.61 -13.48 14.07
CA LEU A 224 -9.26 -13.79 13.57
C LEU A 224 -8.45 -14.55 14.62
N ARG A 225 -8.52 -14.15 15.89
CA ARG A 225 -7.90 -14.89 17.00
C ARG A 225 -8.35 -16.34 17.03
N GLN A 226 -9.66 -16.62 16.90
CA GLN A 226 -10.19 -17.99 16.87
C GLN A 226 -9.66 -18.78 15.67
N GLU A 227 -9.63 -18.18 14.48
CA GLU A 227 -9.09 -18.84 13.28
C GLU A 227 -7.59 -19.13 13.40
N PHE A 228 -6.80 -18.20 13.94
CA PHE A 228 -5.38 -18.44 14.19
C PHE A 228 -5.13 -19.59 15.17
N GLU A 229 -5.88 -19.64 16.28
CA GLU A 229 -5.80 -20.75 17.24
C GLU A 229 -6.13 -22.09 16.60
N TYR A 230 -7.14 -22.11 15.74
CA TYR A 230 -7.51 -23.30 14.97
C TYR A 230 -6.39 -23.72 13.99
N ILE A 231 -5.82 -22.78 13.22
CA ILE A 231 -4.71 -23.04 12.29
C ILE A 231 -3.49 -23.61 13.03
N ILE A 232 -3.12 -23.00 14.17
CA ILE A 232 -1.99 -23.45 15.00
C ILE A 232 -2.25 -24.87 15.53
N SER A 233 -3.46 -25.12 16.02
CA SER A 233 -3.84 -26.44 16.55
C SER A 233 -3.84 -27.51 15.46
N ALA A 234 -4.44 -27.24 14.31
CA ALA A 234 -4.50 -28.15 13.17
C ALA A 234 -3.09 -28.58 12.72
N ARG A 235 -2.14 -27.64 12.70
CA ARG A 235 -0.73 -27.93 12.39
C ARG A 235 -0.06 -28.82 13.44
N PHE A 236 -0.32 -28.61 14.72
CA PHE A 236 0.23 -29.44 15.79
C PHE A 236 -0.23 -30.90 15.68
N PHE A 237 -1.46 -31.12 15.19
CA PHE A 237 -2.05 -32.45 15.03
C PHE A 237 -1.89 -33.05 13.62
N ASN A 238 -1.09 -32.44 12.72
CA ASN A 238 -0.94 -32.86 11.31
C ASN A 238 -2.29 -33.02 10.57
N ILE A 239 -3.25 -32.16 10.85
CA ILE A 239 -4.52 -32.11 10.12
C ILE A 239 -4.29 -31.28 8.86
N GLU A 240 -4.40 -31.89 7.68
CA GLU A 240 -4.31 -31.19 6.39
C GLU A 240 -5.50 -30.23 6.20
N TYR A 241 -5.22 -29.09 5.54
CA TYR A 241 -6.11 -27.95 5.39
C TYR A 241 -6.82 -27.93 4.03
#